data_AF-A0A1G3A6D6-F1
#
_entry.id   AF-A0A1G3A6D6-F1
#
_cell.length_a   1.000
_cell.length_b   1.000
_cell.length_c   1.000
_cell.angle_alpha   90.00
_cell.angle_beta   90.00
_cell.angle_gamma   90.00
#
_symmetry.space_group_name_H-M   'P 1'
#
loop_
_entity.id
_entity.type
_entity.pdbx_description
1 polymer ?
#
loop_
_entity_poly.entity_id
_entity_poly.type
_entity_poly.pdbx_seq_one_letter_code
_entity_poly.pdbx_strand_id
1 'polypeptide(L)' 'MKNVFEAILTYGHDEDFTPTAGADFVPTQAPAGSRDKLTVLAERVRQGMPLWHEDDRADYSGLTGAVRPRD' A
#
# COMPACT_ATOMS: atom_id res chain seq x y z
N MET A 1 -35.98 -4.27 -12.98
CA MET A 1 -34.67 -3.82 -13.51
C MET A 1 -33.94 -3.21 -12.33
N LYS A 2 -32.87 -3.84 -11.82
CA LYS A 2 -32.13 -3.27 -10.68
C LYS A 2 -31.34 -2.06 -11.16
N ASN A 3 -31.52 -0.91 -10.53
CA ASN A 3 -30.79 0.30 -10.90
C ASN A 3 -29.35 0.27 -10.34
N VAL A 4 -28.51 1.20 -10.78
CA VAL A 4 -27.10 1.26 -10.37
C VAL A 4 -26.94 1.47 -8.86
N PHE A 5 -27.81 2.24 -8.21
CA PHE A 5 -27.76 2.47 -6.76
C PHE A 5 -28.13 1.20 -5.98
N GLU A 6 -29.13 0.44 -6.43
CA GLU A 6 -29.48 -0.86 -5.84
C GLU A 6 -28.34 -1.88 -5.98
N ALA A 7 -27.60 -1.84 -7.08
CA ALA A 7 -26.42 -2.68 -7.25
C ALA A 7 -25.30 -2.30 -6.26
N ILE A 8 -24.98 -1.00 -6.14
CA ILE A 8 -23.97 -0.48 -5.20
C ILE A 8 -24.33 -0.83 -3.73
N LEU A 9 -25.61 -0.68 -3.36
CA LEU A 9 -26.09 -1.07 -2.03
C LEU A 9 -26.03 -2.60 -1.80
N THR A 10 -26.37 -3.40 -2.81
CA THR A 10 -26.39 -4.87 -2.69
C THR A 10 -24.99 -5.48 -2.55
N TYR A 11 -24.01 -4.95 -3.31
CA TYR A 11 -22.66 -5.52 -3.37
C TYR A 11 -21.67 -4.84 -2.44
N GLY A 12 -22.12 -3.81 -1.71
CA GLY A 12 -21.27 -3.00 -0.86
C GLY A 12 -20.52 -1.92 -1.63
N HIS A 13 -20.20 -0.86 -0.89
CA HIS A 13 -19.44 0.30 -1.30
C HIS A 13 -18.39 0.52 -0.22
N ASP A 14 -17.25 1.11 -0.57
CA ASP A 14 -16.09 1.22 0.30
C ASP A 14 -16.27 2.21 1.46
N GLU A 15 -17.45 2.83 1.59
CA GLU A 15 -17.76 3.86 2.59
C GLU A 15 -17.55 3.38 4.04
N ASP A 16 -17.74 2.09 4.31
CA ASP A 16 -17.54 1.49 5.64
C ASP A 16 -16.19 0.75 5.79
N PHE A 17 -15.37 0.69 4.72
CA PHE A 17 -14.09 -0.02 4.79
C PHE A 17 -13.13 0.73 5.71
N THR A 18 -12.81 0.11 6.86
CA THR A 18 -11.79 0.59 7.78
C THR A 18 -10.64 -0.43 7.83
N PRO A 19 -9.44 -0.08 7.35
CA PRO A 19 -8.32 -1.01 7.38
C PRO A 19 -7.91 -1.32 8.82
N THR A 20 -7.50 -2.56 9.08
CA THR A 20 -7.11 -2.99 10.44
C THR A 20 -5.64 -3.41 10.47
N ALA A 21 -4.87 -2.85 11.41
CA ALA A 21 -3.51 -3.29 11.65
C ALA A 21 -3.52 -4.66 12.36
N GLY A 22 -3.06 -5.70 11.67
CA GLY A 22 -2.88 -7.05 12.22
C GLY A 22 -1.50 -7.23 12.86
N ALA A 23 -1.22 -8.43 13.37
CA ALA A 23 0.08 -8.77 13.96
C ALA A 23 1.24 -8.68 12.94
N ASP A 24 0.96 -8.91 11.66
CA ASP A 24 1.95 -8.87 10.58
C ASP A 24 2.13 -7.46 9.98
N PHE A 25 1.47 -6.45 10.55
CA PHE A 25 1.60 -5.06 10.11
C PHE A 25 2.90 -4.44 10.60
N VAL A 26 3.99 -4.75 9.90
CA VAL A 26 5.35 -4.27 10.21
C VAL A 26 5.83 -3.22 9.20
N PRO A 27 6.72 -2.29 9.59
CA PRO A 27 7.27 -1.29 8.68
C PRO A 27 8.18 -1.92 7.62
N THR A 28 8.23 -1.29 6.44
CA THR A 28 9.17 -1.63 5.37
C THR A 28 10.18 -0.52 5.14
N GLN A 29 11.45 -0.91 5.14
CA GLN A 29 12.60 -0.06 4.86
C GLN A 29 13.01 -0.08 3.38
N ALA A 30 12.21 -0.73 2.51
CA ALA A 30 12.45 -0.73 1.07
C ALA A 30 12.42 0.71 0.51
N PRO A 31 13.29 1.07 -0.45
CA PRO A 31 13.33 2.41 -1.04
C PRO A 31 12.00 2.82 -1.66
N ALA A 32 11.69 4.11 -1.61
CA ALA A 32 10.54 4.66 -2.33
C ALA A 32 10.60 4.28 -3.83
N GLY A 33 9.47 3.91 -4.41
CA GLY A 33 9.36 3.49 -5.81
C GLY A 33 10.02 2.14 -6.17
N SER A 34 10.70 1.48 -5.24
CA SER A 34 11.27 0.15 -5.49
C SER A 34 10.19 -0.91 -5.68
N ARG A 35 10.49 -1.96 -6.45
CA ARG A 35 9.58 -3.11 -6.63
C ARG A 35 9.26 -3.77 -5.29
N ASP A 36 10.23 -3.84 -4.39
CA ASP A 36 10.06 -4.46 -3.07
C ASP A 36 9.07 -3.68 -2.20
N LYS A 37 9.17 -2.34 -2.19
CA LYS A 37 8.18 -1.49 -1.51
C LYS A 37 6.78 -1.74 -2.09
N LEU A 38 6.65 -1.73 -3.42
CA LEU A 38 5.37 -1.95 -4.09
C LEU A 38 4.77 -3.32 -3.77
N THR A 39 5.59 -4.36 -3.71
CA THR A 39 5.15 -5.71 -3.31
C THR A 39 4.57 -5.71 -1.89
N VAL A 40 5.25 -5.10 -0.92
CA VAL A 40 4.77 -5.01 0.48
C VAL A 40 3.46 -4.24 0.56
N LEU A 41 3.38 -3.07 -0.09
CA LEU A 41 2.18 -2.23 -0.08
C LEU A 41 0.99 -2.93 -0.74
N ALA A 42 1.21 -3.65 -1.83
CA ALA A 42 0.17 -4.42 -2.50
C ALA A 42 -0.35 -5.55 -1.59
N GLU A 43 0.53 -6.20 -0.83
CA GLU A 43 0.11 -7.26 0.09
C GLU A 43 -0.72 -6.71 1.25
N ARG A 44 -0.37 -5.56 1.82
CA ARG A 44 -1.18 -4.88 2.84
C ARG A 44 -2.60 -4.61 2.36
N VAL A 45 -2.75 -4.13 1.12
CA VAL A 45 -4.08 -3.91 0.51
C VAL A 45 -4.86 -5.22 0.38
N ARG A 46 -4.24 -6.30 -0.08
CA ARG A 46 -4.90 -7.62 -0.18
C ARG A 46 -5.38 -8.15 1.17
N GLN A 47 -4.65 -7.83 2.24
CA GLN A 47 -4.97 -8.24 3.60
C GLN A 47 -5.92 -7.29 4.33
N GLY A 48 -6.34 -6.19 3.70
CA GLY A 48 -7.20 -5.18 4.33
C GLY A 48 -6.50 -4.37 5.43
N MET A 49 -5.17 -4.30 5.39
CA MET A 49 -4.35 -3.51 6.32
C MET A 49 -4.21 -2.05 5.86
N PRO A 50 -3.80 -1.14 6.75
CA PRO A 50 -3.44 0.21 6.36
C PRO A 50 -2.32 0.18 5.32
N LEU A 51 -2.38 1.07 4.34
CA LEU A 51 -1.37 1.12 3.28
C LEU A 51 0.01 1.46 3.85
N TRP A 52 0.07 2.45 4.74
CA TRP A 52 1.30 3.01 5.29
C TRP A 52 1.45 2.68 6.76
N HIS A 53 2.64 2.23 7.15
CA HIS A 53 3.08 2.19 8.54
C HIS A 53 3.78 3.50 8.89
N GLU A 54 3.64 4.01 10.11
CA GLU A 54 4.27 5.28 10.54
C GLU A 54 5.81 5.25 10.42
N ASP A 55 6.42 4.12 10.77
CA ASP A 55 7.86 3.87 10.61
C ASP A 55 8.30 3.37 9.22
N ASP A 56 7.42 3.40 8.21
CA ASP A 56 7.84 3.10 6.83
C ASP A 56 8.90 4.11 6.37
N ARG A 57 9.93 3.63 5.67
CA ARG A 57 10.88 4.54 5.01
C ARG A 57 10.14 5.52 4.10
N ALA A 58 10.28 6.81 4.38
CA ALA A 58 9.64 7.90 3.65
C ALA A 58 10.55 8.57 2.59
N ASP A 59 11.86 8.37 2.69
CA ASP A 59 12.84 9.04 1.83
C ASP A 59 13.98 8.13 1.36
N TYR A 60 14.92 8.72 0.62
CA TYR A 60 16.12 8.05 0.12
C TYR A 60 17.34 8.23 1.04
N SER A 61 17.16 8.73 2.27
CA SER A 61 18.27 8.99 3.19
C SER A 61 19.05 7.71 3.48
N GLY A 62 20.38 7.82 3.43
CA GLY A 62 21.29 6.68 3.65
C GLY A 62 21.34 5.64 2.53
N LEU A 63 20.67 5.86 1.39
CA LEU A 63 20.78 4.97 0.23
C LEU A 63 21.90 5.42 -0.70
N THR A 64 22.77 4.48 -1.06
CA THR A 64 23.75 4.66 -2.12
C THR A 64 23.18 4.12 -3.43
N GLY A 65 22.79 5.02 -4.34
CA GLY A 65 22.40 4.64 -5.70
C GLY A 65 23.63 4.38 -6.57
N ALA A 66 23.57 3.36 -7.42
CA ALA A 66 24.57 3.19 -8.48
C ALA A 66 24.38 4.31 -9.52
N VAL A 67 25.22 5.35 -9.47
CA VAL A 67 25.31 6.33 -10.56
C VAL A 67 25.98 5.62 -11.73
N ARG A 68 25.22 5.31 -12.78
CA ARG A 68 25.81 4.98 -14.08
C ARG A 68 26.02 6.30 -14.83
N PRO A 69 27.28 6.73 -15.06
CA PRO A 69 27.54 7.87 -15.92
C PRO A 69 26.90 7.60 -17.29
N ARG A 70 26.32 8.63 -17.89
CA ARG A 70 25.97 8.59 -19.31
C ARG A 70 27.27 8.85 -20.07
N ASP A 71 27.62 7.97 -21.00
CA ASP A 71 28.70 8.20 -21.97
C ASP A 71 28.38 9.41 -22.88
#